data_AF-A0A5N9AFL8-F1
#
_entry.id   AF-A0A5N9AFL8-F1
#
_cell.length_a   1.000
_cell.length_b   1.000
_cell.length_c   1.000
_cell.angle_alpha   90.00
_cell.angle_beta   90.00
_cell.angle_gamma   90.00
#
_symmetry.space_group_name_H-M   'P 1'
#
loop_
_entity.id
_entity.type
_entity.pdbx_description
1 polymer ?
#
loop_
_entity_poly.entity_id
_entity_poly.type
_entity_poly.pdbx_seq_one_letter_code
_entity_poly.pdbx_strand_id
1 'polypeptide(L)'
;MNISTNNIHIDTQKAPEFIDITDKVREFVAESGINNGIAVIYSMHTTCAIRINENEPLLLEDMADLLSRISPRESDYRHNDFSIRTVNMNADECPNGHAHCQHLTLGTSESIPIVDGILKMGRWQSIFLVELDMPRPRDVIVQIIGK
;
A
#
# COMPACT_ATOMS: atom_id res chain seq x y z
N MET A 1 9.01 22.13 14.74
CA MET A 1 8.74 20.75 14.31
C MET A 1 7.69 20.90 13.25
N ASN A 2 8.08 20.62 12.01
CA ASN A 2 7.28 20.88 10.83
C ASN A 2 6.56 19.60 10.44
N ILE A 3 5.37 19.76 9.87
CA ILE A 3 4.49 18.66 9.48
C ILE A 3 3.99 18.98 8.08
N SER A 4 4.10 18.02 7.16
CA SER A 4 3.53 18.07 5.81
C SER A 4 2.73 16.81 5.56
N THR A 5 1.49 16.96 5.08
CA THR A 5 0.57 15.85 4.82
C THR A 5 0.12 15.92 3.37
N ASN A 6 0.38 14.86 2.61
CA ASN A 6 0.06 14.78 1.19
C ASN A 6 -0.78 13.53 0.91
N ASN A 7 -1.55 13.54 -0.17
CA ASN A 7 -2.33 12.40 -0.64
C ASN A 7 -1.89 12.02 -2.06
N ILE A 8 -1.78 10.72 -2.32
CA ILE A 8 -1.61 10.14 -3.65
C ILE A 8 -2.91 9.40 -3.99
N HIS A 9 -3.59 9.87 -5.04
CA HIS A 9 -4.73 9.18 -5.64
C HIS A 9 -4.25 8.29 -6.79
N ILE A 10 -4.61 7.01 -6.78
CA ILE A 10 -4.17 6.02 -7.76
C ILE A 10 -5.36 5.18 -8.22
N ASP A 11 -5.60 5.12 -9.53
CA ASP A 11 -6.58 4.20 -10.12
C ASP A 11 -5.90 2.89 -10.50
N THR A 12 -6.11 1.84 -9.69
CA THR A 12 -5.53 0.51 -9.94
C THR A 12 -6.24 -0.19 -11.08
N GLN A 13 -5.52 -1.04 -11.81
CA GLN A 13 -5.96 -1.68 -13.05
C GLN A 13 -6.08 -3.20 -12.94
N LYS A 14 -5.46 -3.82 -11.92
CA LYS A 14 -5.56 -5.27 -11.67
C LYS A 14 -5.26 -5.61 -10.20
N ALA A 15 -5.35 -6.89 -9.85
CA ALA A 15 -4.97 -7.39 -8.53
C ALA A 15 -4.36 -8.82 -8.65
N PRO A 16 -3.23 -9.11 -7.98
CA PRO A 16 -2.39 -8.13 -7.30
C PRO A 16 -1.73 -7.17 -8.29
N GLU A 17 -1.57 -5.91 -7.89
CA GLU A 17 -0.83 -4.91 -8.66
C GLU A 17 0.15 -4.17 -7.76
N PHE A 18 1.42 -4.16 -8.16
CA PHE A 18 2.49 -3.44 -7.47
C PHE A 18 2.74 -2.14 -8.23
N ILE A 19 2.38 -1.02 -7.62
CA ILE A 19 2.53 0.31 -8.19
C ILE A 19 3.64 1.03 -7.46
N ASP A 20 4.76 1.30 -8.15
CA ASP A 20 5.89 2.04 -7.58
C ASP A 20 5.51 3.51 -7.40
N ILE A 21 5.46 3.95 -6.15
CA ILE A 21 5.14 5.33 -5.75
C ILE A 21 6.37 6.08 -5.21
N THR A 22 7.57 5.51 -5.37
CA THR A 22 8.80 6.01 -4.73
C THR A 22 9.10 7.46 -5.10
N ASP A 23 9.02 7.80 -6.39
CA ASP A 23 9.37 9.14 -6.85
C ASP A 23 8.36 10.19 -6.40
N LYS A 24 7.07 9.81 -6.29
CA LYS A 24 6.04 10.70 -5.73
C LYS A 24 6.28 10.98 -4.25
N VAL A 25 6.68 9.96 -3.47
CA VAL A 25 7.04 10.14 -2.06
C VAL A 25 8.30 11.02 -1.93
N ARG A 26 9.31 10.82 -2.78
CA ARG A 26 10.53 11.66 -2.81
C ARG A 26 10.22 13.12 -3.13
N GLU A 27 9.33 13.37 -4.08
CA GLU A 27 8.84 14.71 -4.42
C GLU A 27 8.25 15.40 -3.19
N PHE A 28 7.33 14.74 -2.48
CA PHE A 28 6.74 15.31 -1.26
C PHE A 28 7.77 15.56 -0.15
N VAL A 29 8.79 14.70 -0.01
CA VAL A 29 9.90 14.95 0.93
C VAL A 29 10.69 16.19 0.54
N ALA A 30 11.05 16.34 -0.73
CA ALA A 30 11.75 17.52 -1.22
C ALA A 30 10.93 18.81 -1.01
N GLU A 31 9.64 18.78 -1.35
CA GLU A 31 8.71 19.91 -1.19
C GLU A 31 8.46 20.27 0.28
N SER A 32 8.55 19.30 1.20
CA SER A 32 8.34 19.55 2.63
C SER A 32 9.40 20.45 3.26
N GLY A 33 10.59 20.55 2.66
CA GLY A 33 11.74 21.28 3.21
C GLY A 33 12.29 20.70 4.53
N ILE A 34 11.80 19.54 4.98
CA ILE A 34 12.25 18.88 6.21
C ILE A 34 13.60 18.21 5.94
N ASN A 35 14.62 18.57 6.73
CA ASN A 35 15.98 18.08 6.56
C ASN A 35 16.24 16.79 7.34
N ASN A 36 15.72 16.66 8.56
CA ASN A 36 15.82 15.44 9.37
C ASN A 36 14.48 15.09 9.99
N GLY A 37 14.01 13.86 9.77
CA GLY A 37 12.68 13.46 10.19
C GLY A 37 12.29 12.06 9.74
N ILE A 38 10.99 11.87 9.54
CA ILE A 38 10.39 10.60 9.11
C ILE A 38 9.27 10.87 8.11
N ALA A 39 9.18 10.03 7.08
CA ALA A 39 8.03 9.93 6.19
C ALA A 39 7.26 8.64 6.53
N VAL A 40 5.97 8.76 6.80
CA VAL A 40 5.05 7.64 6.97
C VAL A 40 4.16 7.58 5.74
N ILE A 41 4.18 6.45 5.04
CA ILE A 41 3.37 6.18 3.85
C ILE A 41 2.27 5.20 4.29
N TYR A 42 1.02 5.63 4.26
CA TYR A 42 -0.11 4.94 4.88
C TYR A 42 -1.25 4.75 3.87
N SER A 43 -1.63 3.50 3.63
CA SER A 43 -2.82 3.15 2.86
C SER A 43 -4.08 3.43 3.67
N MET A 44 -5.06 4.12 3.09
CA MET A 44 -6.36 4.34 3.73
C MET A 44 -7.33 3.16 3.56
N HIS A 45 -6.83 1.99 3.16
CA HIS A 45 -7.63 0.87 2.66
C HIS A 45 -7.27 -0.42 3.38
N THR A 46 -8.25 -1.30 3.55
CA THR A 46 -8.09 -2.62 4.22
C THR A 46 -7.84 -3.76 3.23
N THR A 47 -7.78 -3.45 1.94
CA THR A 47 -7.50 -4.38 0.82
C THR A 47 -6.44 -3.82 -0.14
N CYS A 48 -5.65 -2.86 0.33
CA CYS A 48 -4.51 -2.30 -0.39
C CYS A 48 -3.43 -1.95 0.63
N ALA A 49 -2.19 -2.42 0.39
CA ALA A 49 -1.09 -2.35 1.34
C ALA A 49 0.03 -1.42 0.87
N ILE A 50 0.92 -1.04 1.79
CA ILE A 50 2.18 -0.36 1.47
C ILE A 50 3.32 -1.30 1.84
N ARG A 51 4.25 -1.54 0.91
CA ARG A 51 5.45 -2.35 1.16
C ARG A 51 6.69 -1.79 0.48
N ILE A 52 7.84 -2.04 1.08
CA ILE A 52 9.15 -1.70 0.51
C ILE A 52 9.85 -2.98 0.06
N ASN A 53 10.20 -3.07 -1.23
CA ASN A 53 10.97 -4.19 -1.78
C ASN A 53 11.68 -3.79 -3.08
N GLU A 54 12.26 -4.75 -3.81
CA GLU A 54 12.93 -4.51 -5.10
C GLU A 54 11.94 -4.46 -6.27
N ASN A 55 12.13 -3.47 -7.15
CA ASN A 55 11.37 -3.31 -8.39
C ASN A 55 12.05 -4.07 -9.54
N GLU A 56 11.91 -5.39 -9.49
CA GLU A 56 12.37 -6.31 -10.54
C GLU A 56 11.16 -7.12 -11.04
N PRO A 57 10.86 -7.11 -12.37
CA PRO A 57 9.64 -7.70 -12.90
C PRO A 57 9.37 -9.16 -12.51
N LEU A 58 10.39 -10.03 -12.52
CA LEU A 58 10.20 -11.45 -12.16
C LEU A 58 9.95 -11.62 -10.66
N LEU A 59 10.59 -10.82 -9.81
CA LEU A 59 10.33 -10.80 -8.38
C LEU A 59 8.91 -10.31 -8.07
N LEU A 60 8.37 -9.36 -8.84
CA LEU A 60 6.96 -8.95 -8.70
C LEU A 60 6.01 -10.12 -9.01
N GLU A 61 6.32 -10.96 -10.00
CA GLU A 61 5.59 -12.20 -10.29
C GLU A 61 5.70 -13.20 -9.14
N ASP A 62 6.91 -13.44 -8.61
CA ASP A 62 7.14 -14.30 -7.45
C ASP A 62 6.36 -13.84 -6.21
N MET A 63 6.27 -12.52 -5.98
CA MET A 63 5.49 -11.94 -4.88
C MET A 63 3.98 -12.09 -5.12
N ALA A 64 3.50 -11.94 -6.34
CA ALA A 64 2.11 -12.23 -6.68
C ALA A 64 1.75 -13.70 -6.39
N ASP A 65 2.63 -14.63 -6.75
CA ASP A 65 2.49 -16.06 -6.47
C ASP A 65 2.60 -16.39 -4.98
N LEU A 66 3.39 -15.64 -4.22
CA LEU A 66 3.39 -15.75 -2.77
C LEU A 66 2.03 -15.35 -2.18
N LEU A 67 1.45 -14.23 -2.62
CA LEU A 67 0.15 -13.74 -2.12
C LEU A 67 -0.98 -14.73 -2.42
N SER A 68 -0.97 -15.35 -3.60
CA SER A 68 -1.96 -16.37 -3.98
C SER A 68 -1.90 -17.62 -3.09
N ARG A 69 -0.74 -17.92 -2.48
CA ARG A 69 -0.54 -19.02 -1.52
C ARG A 69 -0.85 -18.65 -0.08
N ILE A 70 -0.54 -17.42 0.36
CA ILE A 70 -0.80 -16.96 1.74
C ILE A 70 -2.30 -16.95 2.03
N SER A 71 -3.09 -16.44 1.08
CA SER A 71 -4.52 -16.29 1.23
C SER A 71 -5.16 -16.38 -0.16
N PRO A 72 -5.43 -17.60 -0.64
CA PRO A 72 -5.97 -17.86 -1.97
C PRO A 72 -7.35 -17.21 -2.15
N ARG A 73 -7.64 -16.74 -3.37
CA ARG A 73 -8.95 -16.16 -3.73
C ARG A 73 -10.10 -17.13 -3.50
N GLU A 74 -9.86 -18.40 -3.80
CA GLU A 74 -10.90 -19.43 -3.87
C GLU A 74 -11.13 -20.18 -2.56
N SER A 75 -10.49 -19.73 -1.48
CA SER A 75 -10.74 -20.28 -0.13
C SER A 75 -12.10 -19.83 0.40
N ASP A 76 -12.64 -20.61 1.34
CA ASP A 76 -13.90 -20.30 2.01
C ASP A 76 -13.73 -19.18 3.04
N TYR A 77 -14.03 -17.94 2.65
CA TYR A 77 -14.11 -16.80 3.56
C TYR A 77 -15.57 -16.55 3.96
N ARG A 78 -15.86 -16.58 5.26
CA ARG A 78 -17.16 -16.12 5.79
C ARG A 78 -17.49 -14.66 5.40
N HIS A 79 -16.46 -13.87 5.13
CA HIS A 79 -16.60 -12.50 4.63
C HIS A 79 -17.25 -12.42 3.23
N ASN A 80 -17.13 -13.49 2.45
CA ASN A 80 -17.69 -13.61 1.10
C ASN A 80 -19.13 -14.16 1.11
N ASP A 81 -19.63 -14.64 2.25
CA ASP A 81 -21.02 -15.10 2.37
C ASP A 81 -21.94 -13.92 2.69
N PHE A 82 -22.49 -13.32 1.64
CA PHE A 82 -23.40 -12.18 1.73
C PHE A 82 -24.80 -12.54 2.25
N SER A 83 -25.12 -13.82 2.44
CA SER A 83 -26.36 -14.23 3.09
C SER A 83 -26.31 -14.05 4.61
N ILE A 84 -25.10 -14.09 5.20
CA ILE A 84 -24.87 -13.95 6.64
C ILE A 84 -24.11 -12.67 7.00
N ARG A 85 -23.32 -12.09 6.08
CA ARG A 85 -22.61 -10.83 6.30
C ARG A 85 -23.58 -9.66 6.17
N THR A 86 -23.77 -8.94 7.27
CA THR A 86 -24.75 -7.83 7.35
C THR A 86 -24.14 -6.47 7.70
N VAL A 87 -22.90 -6.45 8.19
CA VAL A 87 -22.23 -5.22 8.68
C VAL A 87 -21.37 -4.61 7.57
N ASN A 88 -21.45 -3.29 7.42
CA ASN A 88 -20.68 -2.49 6.44
C ASN A 88 -20.84 -2.93 4.97
N MET A 89 -21.95 -3.61 4.65
CA MET A 89 -22.32 -3.96 3.28
C MET A 89 -22.74 -2.71 2.50
N ASN A 90 -22.28 -2.60 1.27
CA ASN A 90 -22.66 -1.54 0.33
C ASN A 90 -22.97 -2.13 -1.06
N ALA A 91 -23.41 -1.28 -2.00
CA ALA A 91 -23.82 -1.73 -3.33
C ALA A 91 -22.66 -2.27 -4.19
N ASP A 92 -21.42 -1.85 -3.89
CA ASP A 92 -20.21 -2.20 -4.63
C ASP A 92 -19.41 -3.32 -3.95
N GLU A 93 -20.05 -4.04 -3.02
CA GLU A 93 -19.42 -5.12 -2.27
C GLU A 93 -19.12 -6.32 -3.18
N CYS A 94 -17.91 -6.88 -3.05
CA CYS A 94 -17.46 -8.06 -3.78
C CYS A 94 -16.82 -9.08 -2.83
N PRO A 95 -16.75 -10.37 -3.21
CA PRO A 95 -16.04 -11.39 -2.45
C PRO A 95 -14.52 -11.09 -2.35
N ASN A 96 -14.10 -10.37 -1.32
CA ASN A 96 -12.71 -9.90 -1.15
C ASN A 96 -12.06 -10.31 0.18
N GLY A 97 -12.59 -11.34 0.85
CA GLY A 97 -12.03 -11.86 2.10
C GLY A 97 -10.54 -12.21 2.00
N HIS A 98 -10.11 -12.72 0.83
CA HIS A 98 -8.71 -12.98 0.55
C HIS A 98 -7.83 -11.72 0.62
N ALA A 99 -8.31 -10.60 0.07
CA ALA A 99 -7.57 -9.35 0.01
C ALA A 99 -7.35 -8.75 1.40
N HIS A 100 -8.35 -8.87 2.28
CA HIS A 100 -8.23 -8.50 3.69
C HIS A 100 -7.19 -9.36 4.43
N CYS A 101 -7.18 -10.67 4.20
CA CYS A 101 -6.22 -11.58 4.83
C CYS A 101 -4.79 -11.39 4.30
N GLN A 102 -4.62 -11.11 3.00
CA GLN A 102 -3.33 -10.70 2.43
C GLN A 102 -2.87 -9.36 3.04
N HIS A 103 -3.76 -8.37 3.11
CA HIS A 103 -3.47 -7.07 3.73
C HIS A 103 -3.09 -7.21 5.21
N LEU A 104 -3.73 -8.09 5.97
CA LEU A 104 -3.33 -8.37 7.36
C LEU A 104 -1.86 -8.81 7.48
N THR A 105 -1.35 -9.54 6.48
CA THR A 105 0.05 -10.00 6.42
C THR A 105 1.00 -8.91 5.90
N LEU A 106 0.54 -8.08 4.95
CA LEU A 106 1.31 -7.00 4.37
C LEU A 106 1.21 -5.65 5.13
N GLY A 107 0.32 -5.49 6.09
CA GLY A 107 0.19 -4.23 6.82
C GLY A 107 -0.22 -3.02 5.97
N THR A 108 -0.48 -1.93 6.68
CA THR A 108 -1.11 -0.73 6.11
C THR A 108 -0.11 0.37 5.78
N SER A 109 1.08 0.36 6.40
CA SER A 109 2.03 1.47 6.27
C SER A 109 3.49 1.06 6.37
N GLU A 110 4.34 1.92 5.85
CA GLU A 110 5.79 1.89 5.99
C GLU A 110 6.29 3.24 6.50
N SER A 111 7.40 3.22 7.25
CA SER A 111 8.01 4.44 7.81
C SER A 111 9.48 4.49 7.44
N ILE A 112 9.90 5.60 6.82
CA ILE A 112 11.24 5.75 6.25
C ILE A 112 11.91 7.00 6.83
N PRO A 113 13.16 6.91 7.32
CA PRO A 113 13.90 8.07 7.80
C PRO A 113 14.16 9.10 6.69
N ILE A 114 14.15 10.37 7.05
CA ILE A 114 14.64 11.47 6.23
C ILE A 114 15.94 11.97 6.87
N VAL A 115 17.01 12.01 6.09
CA VAL A 115 18.34 12.45 6.51
C VAL A 115 18.90 13.36 5.44
N ASP A 116 19.38 14.53 5.85
CA ASP A 116 19.92 15.58 4.97
C ASP A 116 18.95 15.98 3.82
N GLY A 117 17.64 15.99 4.12
CA GLY A 117 16.58 16.35 3.17
C GLY A 117 16.22 15.24 2.18
N ILE A 118 16.74 14.03 2.38
CA ILE A 118 16.56 12.91 1.45
C ILE A 118 15.89 11.74 2.17
N LEU A 119 14.92 11.13 1.48
CA LEU A 119 14.29 9.87 1.90
C LEU A 119 15.34 8.75 1.89
N LYS A 120 15.74 8.28 3.07
CA LYS A 120 16.90 7.38 3.22
C LYS A 120 16.52 5.93 2.94
N MET A 121 16.70 5.53 1.69
CA MET A 121 16.40 4.18 1.19
C MET A 121 17.67 3.45 0.71
N GLY A 122 17.64 2.13 0.74
CA GLY A 122 18.64 1.27 0.13
C GLY A 122 18.59 1.31 -1.39
N ARG A 123 19.69 0.91 -2.04
CA ARG A 123 19.85 0.95 -3.52
C ARG A 123 18.72 0.25 -4.28
N TRP A 124 18.23 -0.86 -3.74
CA TRP A 124 17.22 -1.72 -4.36
C TRP A 124 15.83 -1.54 -3.75
N GLN A 125 15.62 -0.54 -2.88
CA GLN A 125 14.31 -0.34 -2.27
C GLN A 125 13.45 0.59 -3.12
N SER A 126 12.28 0.11 -3.48
CA SER A 126 11.13 0.85 -4.01
C SER A 126 9.96 0.76 -3.03
N ILE A 127 9.12 1.79 -3.00
CA ILE A 127 7.88 1.86 -2.23
C ILE A 127 6.75 1.47 -3.15
N PHE A 128 6.03 0.41 -2.80
CA PHE A 128 4.88 -0.07 -3.54
C PHE A 128 3.59 0.22 -2.80
N LEU A 129 2.62 0.75 -3.52
CA LEU A 129 1.22 0.46 -3.27
C LEU A 129 0.94 -0.94 -3.83
N VAL A 130 0.34 -1.82 -3.02
CA VAL A 130 -0.03 -3.18 -3.43
C VAL A 130 -1.54 -3.31 -3.39
N GLU A 131 -2.18 -3.29 -4.57
CA GLU A 131 -3.60 -3.61 -4.73
C GLU A 131 -3.80 -5.12 -4.56
N LEU A 132 -4.81 -5.54 -3.80
CA LEU A 132 -5.03 -6.95 -3.47
C LEU A 132 -6.42 -7.46 -3.88
N ASP A 133 -7.37 -6.55 -4.14
CA ASP A 133 -8.77 -6.88 -4.38
C ASP A 133 -9.11 -6.86 -5.87
N MET A 134 -9.28 -5.67 -6.43
CA MET A 134 -9.69 -5.46 -7.82
C MET A 134 -9.41 -4.00 -8.25
N PRO A 135 -9.53 -3.66 -9.56
CA PRO A 135 -9.33 -2.30 -10.05
C PRO A 135 -10.25 -1.31 -9.35
N ARG A 136 -9.67 -0.39 -8.57
CA ARG A 136 -10.40 0.63 -7.78
C ARG A 136 -9.52 1.87 -7.55
N PRO A 137 -10.12 3.04 -7.33
CA PRO A 137 -9.40 4.19 -6.79
C PRO A 137 -8.87 3.88 -5.39
N ARG A 138 -7.60 4.20 -5.15
CA ARG A 138 -6.90 4.07 -3.87
C ARG A 138 -6.30 5.40 -3.45
N ASP A 139 -6.19 5.55 -2.14
CA ASP A 139 -5.70 6.75 -1.44
C ASP A 139 -4.56 6.34 -0.52
N VAL A 140 -3.44 7.05 -0.65
CA VAL A 140 -2.26 6.88 0.20
C VAL A 140 -1.87 8.21 0.80
N ILE A 141 -1.83 8.27 2.13
CA ILE A 141 -1.33 9.43 2.86
C ILE A 141 0.18 9.32 3.00
N VAL A 142 0.89 10.40 2.67
CA VAL A 142 2.30 10.59 2.97
C VAL A 142 2.40 11.68 4.03
N GLN A 143 2.68 11.26 5.27
CA GLN A 143 2.84 12.14 6.42
C GLN A 143 4.32 12.32 6.71
N ILE A 144 4.81 13.55 6.59
CA ILE A 144 6.21 13.89 6.84
C ILE A 144 6.30 14.76 8.08
N ILE A 145 7.18 14.39 9.01
CA ILE A 145 7.34 15.06 10.30
C ILE A 145 8.84 15.20 10.60
N GLY A 146 9.28 16.41 10.95
CA GLY A 146 10.69 16.61 11.29
C GLY A 146 11.09 18.07 11.53
N LYS A 147 12.37 18.35 11.31
CA LYS A 147 12.95 19.70 11.30
C LYS A 147 13.66 19.94 9.98
#